data_AF-A0A6B2LQF4-F1
#
_entry.id   AF-A0A6B2LQF4-F1
#
_cell.length_a   1.000
_cell.length_b   1.000
_cell.length_c   1.000
_cell.angle_alpha   90.00
_cell.angle_beta   90.00
_cell.angle_gamma   90.00
#
_symmetry.space_group_name_H-M   'P 1'
#
loop_
_entity.id
_entity.type
_entity.pdbx_description
1 polymer ?
#
loop_
_entity_poly.entity_id
_entity_poly.type
_entity_poly.pdbx_seq_one_letter_code
_entity_poly.pdbx_strand_id
1 'polypeptide(L)'
;MSTVTAQPLKDNLFEWHCNIRPQYGPYSGTILHVILEFPGDYPHNPPRLNLKTTIPHPNVFDSWICLDMIKPTNMGDYSGWTPAYSVHSILLQLQSFLFTENVPQYGGATKKAHQGDLSYVI
;
A
#
# COMPACT_ATOMS: atom_id res chain seq x y z
N MET A 1 -12.75 13.16 -9.12
CA MET A 1 -11.31 13.46 -8.91
C MET A 1 -10.58 12.15 -8.63
N SER A 2 -9.35 11.97 -9.09
CA SER A 2 -8.60 10.74 -8.82
C SER A 2 -8.21 10.66 -7.34
N THR A 3 -8.44 9.52 -6.70
CA THR A 3 -8.10 9.28 -5.28
C THR A 3 -6.72 8.69 -5.09
N VAL A 4 -6.07 8.32 -6.20
CA VAL A 4 -4.68 7.89 -6.23
C VAL A 4 -3.92 8.66 -7.31
N THR A 5 -2.66 8.97 -7.07
CA THR A 5 -1.74 9.58 -8.04
C THR A 5 -0.38 8.92 -7.93
N ALA A 6 0.35 8.83 -9.03
CA ALA A 6 1.68 8.24 -9.08
C ALA A 6 2.51 8.97 -10.12
N GLN A 7 3.77 9.30 -9.82
CA GLN A 7 4.71 9.86 -10.77
C GLN A 7 6.12 9.32 -10.54
N PRO A 8 6.86 8.94 -11.60
CA PRO A 8 8.28 8.64 -11.46
C PRO A 8 9.06 9.89 -11.05
N LEU A 9 10.18 9.70 -10.36
CA LEU A 9 11.17 10.77 -10.24
C LEU A 9 11.67 11.17 -11.63
N LYS A 10 11.93 12.47 -11.80
CA LYS A 10 12.40 13.05 -13.06
C LYS A 10 13.67 12.35 -13.58
N ASP A 11 14.57 12.00 -12.67
CA ASP A 11 15.89 11.46 -12.99
C ASP A 11 16.01 9.96 -12.64
N ASN A 12 14.92 9.32 -12.18
CA ASN A 12 14.91 7.89 -11.84
C ASN A 12 13.52 7.26 -12.12
N LEU A 13 13.39 6.60 -13.28
CA LEU A 13 12.16 5.89 -13.65
C LEU A 13 11.84 4.66 -12.78
N PHE A 14 12.80 4.18 -11.99
CA PHE A 14 12.62 3.05 -11.09
C PHE A 14 12.16 3.47 -9.69
N GLU A 15 11.91 4.75 -9.44
CA GLU A 15 11.35 5.24 -8.17
C GLU A 15 10.13 6.11 -8.45
N TRP A 16 8.96 5.71 -7.94
CA TRP A 16 7.71 6.43 -8.14
C TRP A 16 7.14 6.91 -6.82
N HIS A 17 6.82 8.20 -6.76
CA HIS A 17 6.16 8.84 -5.62
C HIS A 17 4.66 8.81 -5.86
N CYS A 18 3.94 8.24 -4.90
CA CYS A 18 2.51 7.97 -5.00
C CYS A 18 1.76 8.60 -3.84
N ASN A 19 0.61 9.20 -4.11
CA ASN A 19 -0.31 9.66 -3.08
C ASN A 19 -1.62 8.89 -3.13
N ILE A 20 -2.10 8.43 -1.97
CA ILE A 20 -3.38 7.75 -1.80
C ILE A 20 -4.23 8.58 -0.83
N ARG A 21 -5.44 8.94 -1.24
CA ARG A 21 -6.41 9.66 -0.40
C ARG A 21 -7.54 8.73 0.03
N PRO A 22 -7.81 8.59 1.34
CA PRO A 22 -9.03 7.95 1.82
C PRO A 22 -10.26 8.67 1.29
N GLN A 23 -11.29 7.92 0.90
CA GLN A 23 -12.58 8.50 0.52
C GLN A 23 -13.52 8.67 1.71
N TYR A 24 -13.35 7.84 2.73
CA TYR A 24 -14.18 7.77 3.93
C TYR A 24 -13.39 7.08 5.04
N GLY A 25 -14.00 6.99 6.23
CA GLY A 25 -13.44 6.26 7.36
C GLY A 25 -12.49 7.11 8.23
N PRO A 26 -11.82 6.48 9.21
CA PRO A 26 -11.07 7.16 10.26
C PRO A 26 -9.91 8.01 9.72
N TYR A 27 -9.33 7.64 8.58
CA TYR A 27 -8.24 8.38 7.96
C TYR A 27 -8.70 9.53 7.06
N SER A 28 -10.00 9.82 6.97
CA SER A 28 -10.53 10.87 6.09
C SER A 28 -9.80 12.21 6.28
N GLY A 29 -9.49 12.88 5.18
CA GLY A 29 -8.73 14.14 5.16
C GLY A 29 -7.20 13.98 5.13
N THR A 30 -6.67 12.79 5.38
CA THR A 30 -5.22 12.51 5.30
C THR A 30 -4.78 12.24 3.85
N ILE A 31 -3.46 12.34 3.61
CA ILE A 31 -2.81 11.90 2.37
C ILE A 31 -1.69 10.92 2.73
N LEU A 32 -1.77 9.69 2.26
CA LEU A 32 -0.68 8.73 2.38
C LEU A 32 0.30 8.90 1.23
N HIS A 33 1.54 9.22 1.56
CA HIS A 33 2.65 9.18 0.63
C HIS A 33 3.33 7.81 0.68
N VAL A 34 3.41 7.15 -0.47
CA VAL A 34 4.07 5.86 -0.67
C VAL A 34 5.11 6.01 -1.79
N ILE A 35 6.29 5.43 -1.59
CA ILE A 35 7.30 5.28 -2.64
C ILE A 35 7.27 3.83 -3.14
N LEU A 36 7.21 3.65 -4.45
CA LEU A 36 7.39 2.36 -5.13
C LEU A 36 8.78 2.35 -5.79
N GLU A 37 9.61 1.39 -5.40
CA GLU A 37 10.94 1.17 -5.98
C GLU A 37 10.91 -0.09 -6.84
N PHE A 38 11.08 0.07 -8.14
CA PHE A 38 11.01 -1.02 -9.11
C PHE A 38 12.38 -1.70 -9.25
N PRO A 39 12.46 -3.04 -9.16
CA PRO A 39 13.71 -3.73 -9.38
C PRO A 39 14.09 -3.71 -10.88
N GLY A 40 15.37 -3.97 -11.18
CA GLY A 40 15.88 -3.98 -12.55
C GLY A 40 15.29 -5.08 -13.44
N ASP A 41 14.64 -6.09 -12.85
CA ASP A 41 13.96 -7.19 -13.53
C ASP A 41 12.43 -7.08 -13.45
N TYR A 42 11.89 -5.91 -13.08
CA TYR A 42 10.44 -5.65 -13.17
C TYR A 42 9.93 -5.90 -14.62
N PRO A 43 8.77 -6.56 -14.82
CA PRO A 43 7.78 -6.97 -13.82
C PRO A 43 7.93 -8.42 -13.31
N HIS A 44 9.07 -9.09 -13.54
CA HIS A 44 9.28 -10.45 -13.02
C HIS A 44 9.23 -10.48 -11.49
N ASN A 45 9.83 -9.48 -10.84
CA ASN A 45 9.74 -9.26 -9.40
C ASN A 45 8.90 -8.01 -9.04
N PRO A 46 8.23 -8.01 -7.87
CA PRO A 46 7.41 -6.89 -7.43
C PRO A 46 8.24 -5.63 -7.13
N PRO A 47 7.62 -4.43 -7.20
CA PRO A 47 8.23 -3.24 -6.63
C PRO A 47 8.29 -3.36 -5.10
N ARG A 48 9.32 -2.76 -4.50
CA ARG A 48 9.35 -2.52 -3.06
C ARG A 48 8.45 -1.35 -2.73
N LEU A 49 7.71 -1.47 -1.64
CA LEU A 49 6.81 -0.44 -1.13
C LEU A 49 7.39 0.16 0.14
N ASN A 50 7.48 1.49 0.20
CA ASN A 50 7.94 2.24 1.35
C ASN A 50 6.90 3.32 1.71
N LEU A 51 6.22 3.14 2.86
CA LEU A 51 5.27 4.11 3.37
C LEU A 51 6.00 5.25 4.07
N LYS A 52 5.78 6.49 3.60
CA LYS A 52 6.39 7.69 4.17
C LYS A 52 5.49 8.39 5.18
N THR A 53 4.17 8.24 5.05
CA THR A 53 3.22 8.76 6.04
C THR A 53 3.00 7.74 7.16
N THR A 54 3.34 8.10 8.39
CA THR A 54 3.08 7.25 9.56
C THR A 54 1.58 7.21 9.88
N ILE A 55 1.01 6.02 9.98
CA ILE A 55 -0.37 5.81 10.41
C ILE A 55 -0.51 4.67 11.44
N PRO A 56 -1.42 4.80 12.42
CA PRO A 56 -1.70 3.75 13.40
C PRO A 56 -2.57 2.61 12.81
N HIS A 57 -1.95 1.66 12.10
CA HIS A 57 -2.64 0.56 11.40
C HIS A 57 -2.10 -0.83 11.78
N PRO A 58 -2.94 -1.87 11.95
CA PRO A 58 -2.53 -3.22 12.39
C PRO A 58 -1.46 -3.91 11.54
N ASN A 59 -1.36 -3.51 10.27
CA ASN A 59 -0.46 -4.10 9.29
C ASN A 59 0.63 -3.11 8.81
N VAL A 60 0.78 -1.97 9.49
CA VAL A 60 1.85 -0.99 9.24
C VAL A 60 2.87 -1.10 10.36
N PHE A 61 4.14 -1.27 9.99
CA PHE A 61 5.28 -1.41 10.89
C PHE A 61 6.35 -0.42 10.42
N ASP A 62 6.44 0.73 11.09
CA ASP A 62 7.24 1.88 10.63
C ASP A 62 6.87 2.28 9.19
N SER A 63 7.79 2.08 8.25
CA SER A 63 7.58 2.34 6.82
C SER A 63 7.13 1.13 6.01
N TRP A 64 6.96 -0.04 6.65
CA TRP A 64 6.63 -1.30 5.99
C TRP A 64 5.14 -1.63 6.12
N ILE A 65 4.54 -2.09 5.04
CA ILE A 65 3.17 -2.62 5.04
C ILE A 65 3.23 -4.13 4.84
N CYS A 66 2.70 -4.89 5.80
CA CYS A 66 2.60 -6.33 5.65
C CYS A 66 1.41 -6.67 4.72
N LEU A 67 1.71 -6.84 3.44
CA LEU A 67 0.75 -7.13 2.38
C LEU A 67 1.26 -8.30 1.51
N ASP A 68 0.37 -9.19 1.09
CA ASP A 68 0.71 -10.40 0.32
C ASP A 68 0.94 -10.12 -1.17
N MET A 69 0.17 -9.23 -1.79
CA MET A 69 0.21 -8.97 -3.25
C MET A 69 1.55 -8.41 -3.78
N ILE A 70 2.41 -7.88 -2.91
CA ILE A 70 3.76 -7.38 -3.27
C ILE A 70 4.87 -8.36 -2.85
N LYS A 71 4.52 -9.57 -2.42
CA LYS A 71 5.48 -10.64 -2.11
C LYS A 71 5.68 -11.52 -3.35
N PRO A 72 6.91 -11.96 -3.64
CA PRO A 72 7.16 -12.95 -4.68
C PRO A 72 6.29 -14.21 -4.48
N THR A 73 5.73 -14.75 -5.56
CA THR A 73 4.98 -16.02 -5.58
C THR A 73 5.95 -17.18 -5.44
N ASN A 74 6.10 -17.71 -4.22
CA ASN A 74 7.09 -18.75 -3.92
C ASN A 74 6.45 -20.08 -3.47
N MET A 75 5.13 -20.13 -3.39
CA MET A 75 4.34 -21.24 -2.84
C MET A 75 3.06 -21.31 -3.68
N GLY A 76 2.59 -22.50 -4.03
CA GLY A 76 1.49 -22.77 -4.99
C GLY A 76 0.08 -22.25 -4.63
N ASP A 77 -0.01 -21.17 -3.87
CA ASP A 77 -1.22 -20.45 -3.53
C ASP A 77 -1.51 -19.37 -4.58
N TYR A 78 -2.78 -19.06 -4.84
CA TYR A 78 -3.20 -17.95 -5.72
C TYR A 78 -2.93 -16.54 -5.12
N SER A 79 -1.97 -16.43 -4.21
CA SER A 79 -1.62 -15.20 -3.48
C SER A 79 -0.19 -14.77 -3.83
N GLY A 80 0.03 -13.47 -4.03
CA GLY A 80 1.35 -12.91 -4.29
C GLY A 80 1.41 -12.01 -5.53
N TRP A 81 2.62 -11.61 -5.88
CA TRP A 81 2.91 -10.77 -7.03
C TRP A 81 2.54 -11.46 -8.35
N THR A 82 1.85 -10.74 -9.22
CA THR A 82 1.71 -11.11 -10.64
C THR A 82 2.14 -9.93 -11.51
N PRO A 83 2.86 -10.18 -12.62
CA PRO A 83 3.19 -9.14 -13.61
C PRO A 83 1.97 -8.42 -14.20
N ALA A 84 0.75 -8.95 -14.00
CA ALA A 84 -0.50 -8.33 -14.41
C ALA A 84 -0.86 -7.09 -13.57
N TYR A 85 -0.24 -6.87 -12.41
CA TYR A 85 -0.49 -5.68 -11.61
C TYR A 85 0.10 -4.43 -12.26
N SER A 86 -0.77 -3.45 -12.50
CA SER A 86 -0.37 -2.07 -12.79
C SER A 86 -0.14 -1.27 -11.52
N VAL A 87 0.64 -0.18 -11.60
CA VAL A 87 0.79 0.80 -10.51
C VAL A 87 -0.57 1.27 -9.99
N HIS A 88 -1.51 1.54 -10.90
CA HIS A 88 -2.86 1.95 -10.52
C HIS A 88 -3.58 0.87 -9.69
N SER A 89 -3.54 -0.39 -10.12
CA SER A 89 -4.16 -1.49 -9.36
C SER A 89 -3.48 -1.75 -8.02
N ILE A 90 -2.17 -1.51 -7.90
CA ILE A 90 -1.46 -1.59 -6.60
C ILE A 90 -2.00 -0.51 -5.65
N LEU A 91 -2.09 0.74 -6.10
CA LEU A 91 -2.55 1.84 -5.27
C LEU A 91 -4.02 1.71 -4.87
N LEU A 92 -4.88 1.20 -5.75
CA LEU A 92 -6.28 0.93 -5.41
C LEU A 92 -6.42 -0.19 -4.37
N GLN A 93 -5.62 -1.26 -4.48
CA GLN A 93 -5.64 -2.34 -3.50
C GLN A 93 -5.14 -1.86 -2.14
N LEU A 94 -4.07 -1.06 -2.10
CA LEU A 94 -3.59 -0.41 -0.87
C LEU A 94 -4.66 0.50 -0.26
N GLN A 95 -5.32 1.32 -1.07
CA GLN A 95 -6.40 2.19 -0.61
C GLN A 95 -7.52 1.38 0.04
N SER A 96 -7.97 0.29 -0.61
CA SER A 96 -9.02 -0.58 -0.10
C SER A 96 -8.58 -1.28 1.20
N PHE A 97 -7.36 -1.81 1.23
CA PHE A 97 -6.81 -2.53 2.37
C PHE A 97 -6.60 -1.65 3.61
N LEU A 98 -6.01 -0.46 3.45
CA LEU A 98 -5.67 0.41 4.57
C LEU A 98 -6.87 1.15 5.16
N PHE A 99 -7.93 1.34 4.38
CA PHE A 99 -9.06 2.19 4.76
C PHE A 99 -10.40 1.47 4.87
N THR A 100 -10.42 0.15 4.75
CA THR A 100 -11.58 -0.65 5.18
C THR A 100 -11.78 -0.53 6.70
N GLU A 101 -13.01 -0.66 7.20
CA GLU A 101 -13.24 -0.62 8.66
C GLU A 101 -12.60 -1.81 9.37
N ASN A 102 -12.78 -3.01 8.80
CA ASN A 102 -12.31 -4.28 9.33
C ASN A 102 -11.39 -4.94 8.31
N VAL A 103 -10.12 -5.00 8.64
CA VAL A 103 -9.05 -5.55 7.80
C VAL A 103 -8.95 -7.05 8.05
N PRO A 104 -9.17 -7.90 7.03
CA PRO A 104 -8.91 -9.34 7.13
C PRO A 104 -7.45 -9.60 7.49
N GLN A 105 -7.24 -10.53 8.41
CA GLN A 105 -5.92 -10.96 8.84
C GLN A 105 -5.68 -12.39 8.37
N TYR A 106 -4.40 -12.77 8.30
CA TYR A 106 -4.02 -14.16 8.11
C TYR A 106 -4.69 -15.05 9.18
N GLY A 107 -5.23 -16.19 8.78
CA GLY A 107 -5.97 -17.11 9.66
C GLY A 107 -7.45 -16.78 9.84
N GLY A 108 -8.01 -15.83 9.07
CA GLY A 108 -9.46 -15.57 9.01
C GLY A 108 -10.01 -14.62 10.08
N ALA A 109 -9.14 -14.07 10.93
CA ALA A 109 -9.52 -13.02 11.88
C ALA A 109 -9.70 -11.66 11.19
N THR A 110 -10.31 -10.69 11.88
CA THR A 110 -10.38 -9.29 11.43
C THR A 110 -9.85 -8.35 12.52
N LYS A 111 -9.27 -7.22 12.11
CA LYS A 111 -8.84 -6.14 13.01
C LYS A 111 -9.34 -4.80 12.48
N LYS A 112 -9.65 -3.86 13.38
CA LYS A 112 -9.96 -2.48 12.97
C LYS A 112 -8.74 -1.83 12.32
N ALA A 113 -8.95 -1.14 11.20
CA ALA A 113 -7.87 -0.45 10.48
C ALA A 113 -7.27 0.74 11.26
N HIS A 114 -8.05 1.36 12.15
CA HIS A 114 -7.55 2.39 13.05
C HIS A 114 -7.22 1.79 14.42
N GLN A 115 -6.00 2.03 14.90
CA GLN A 115 -5.52 1.57 16.21
C GLN A 115 -4.87 2.71 16.98
N GLY A 116 -5.67 3.63 17.51
CA GLY A 116 -5.16 4.71 18.37
C GLY A 116 -5.68 6.09 17.97
N ASP A 117 -5.01 7.10 18.51
CA ASP A 117 -5.32 8.51 18.27
C ASP A 117 -4.79 8.97 16.90
N LEU A 118 -5.63 9.70 16.17
CA LEU A 118 -5.35 10.23 14.83
C LEU A 118 -4.75 11.64 14.87
N SER A 119 -4.61 12.24 16.06
CA SER A 119 -4.03 13.57 16.27
C SER A 119 -2.60 13.74 15.72
N TYR A 120 -1.88 12.64 15.47
CA TYR A 120 -0.52 12.63 14.93
C TYR A 120 -0.44 12.52 13.40
N VAL A 121 -1.57 12.41 12.70
CA VAL A 121 -1.61 12.13 11.23
C VAL A 121 -1.87 13.40 10.41
N ILE A 122 -1.69 14.58 11.00
CA ILE A 122 -1.91 15.90 10.38
C ILE A 122 -0.61 16.68 10.25
#